data_AF-A0A7Z1B2K9-F1
#
_entry.id   AF-A0A7Z1B2K9-F1
#
_cell.length_a   1.000
_cell.length_b   1.000
_cell.length_c   1.000
_cell.angle_alpha   90.00
_cell.angle_beta   90.00
_cell.angle_gamma   90.00
#
_symmetry.space_group_name_H-M   'P 1'
#
loop_
_entity.id
_entity.type
_entity.pdbx_description
1 polymer ?
#
loop_
_entity_poly.entity_id
_entity_poly.type
_entity_poly.pdbx_seq_one_letter_code
_entity_poly.pdbx_strand_id
1 'polypeptide(L)' 'MEYGTTILSREDVMEGIPEMIDDIQVEATFPDGTKLVTVHSPIK' A
#
# COMPACT_ATOMS: atom_id res chain seq x y z
N MET A 1 -3.77 7.10 -6.40
CA MET A 1 -3.22 5.82 -5.88
C MET A 1 -4.01 5.41 -4.63
N GLU A 2 -5.34 5.44 -4.68
CA GLU A 2 -6.17 5.17 -3.48
C GLU A 2 -6.58 3.71 -3.37
N TYR A 3 -6.67 2.98 -4.50
CA TYR A 3 -7.09 1.58 -4.52
C TYR A 3 -6.18 0.68 -3.66
N GLY A 4 -4.88 0.97 -3.59
CA GLY A 4 -3.95 0.23 -2.73
C GLY A 4 -4.32 0.29 -1.24
N THR A 5 -5.06 1.32 -0.81
CA THR A 5 -5.51 1.50 0.58
C THR A 5 -6.82 0.79 0.90
N THR A 6 -7.39 0.04 -0.06
CA THR A 6 -8.69 -0.65 0.10
C THR A 6 -8.56 -2.17 0.03
N ILE A 7 -7.34 -2.69 -0.05
CA ILE A 7 -7.09 -4.13 -0.27
C ILE A 7 -7.09 -4.89 1.05
N LEU A 8 -6.47 -4.32 2.08
CA LEU A 8 -6.41 -4.89 3.42
C LEU A 8 -7.02 -3.93 4.42
N SER A 9 -7.83 -4.49 5.30
CA SER A 9 -8.38 -3.82 6.46
C SER A 9 -7.71 -4.28 7.75
N ARG A 10 -7.95 -3.56 8.85
CA ARG A 10 -7.42 -3.89 10.18
C ARG A 10 -7.80 -5.29 10.67
N GLU A 11 -8.93 -5.83 10.21
CA GLU A 11 -9.38 -7.19 10.54
C GLU A 11 -8.64 -8.30 9.77
N ASP A 12 -7.96 -7.96 8.67
CA ASP A 12 -7.23 -8.93 7.84
C ASP A 12 -5.80 -9.21 8.34
N VAL A 13 -5.34 -8.47 9.36
CA VAL A 13 -3.95 -8.49 9.82
C VAL A 13 -3.85 -8.64 11.34
N MET A 14 -2.67 -9.00 11.83
CA MET A 14 -2.41 -9.08 13.27
C MET A 14 -2.43 -7.69 13.93
N GLU A 15 -2.77 -7.65 15.22
CA GLU A 15 -2.73 -6.42 16.02
C GLU A 15 -1.36 -5.73 15.94
N GLY A 16 -1.37 -4.40 15.77
CA GLY A 16 -0.17 -3.58 15.67
C GLY A 16 0.45 -3.50 14.27
N ILE A 17 0.08 -4.39 13.33
CA ILE A 17 0.60 -4.35 11.96
C ILE A 17 0.21 -3.06 11.20
N PRO A 18 -1.04 -2.55 11.27
CA PRO A 18 -1.42 -1.31 10.59
C PRO A 18 -0.56 -0.10 10.99
N GLU A 19 -0.12 -0.05 12.25
CA GLU A 19 0.73 1.02 12.79
C GLU A 19 2.22 0.87 12.44
N MET A 20 2.65 -0.32 12.00
CA MET A 20 4.04 -0.57 11.62
C MET A 20 4.34 -0.24 10.14
N ILE A 21 3.30 -0.09 9.32
CA ILE A 21 3.44 0.09 7.87
C ILE A 21 2.80 1.40 7.45
N ASP A 22 3.55 2.50 7.57
CA ASP A 22 3.10 3.81 7.12
C ASP A 22 3.00 3.89 5.60
N ASP A 23 4.00 3.34 4.90
CA ASP A 23 4.14 3.44 3.45
C ASP A 23 4.56 2.11 2.82
N ILE A 24 4.02 1.81 1.65
CA ILE A 24 4.53 0.76 0.76
C ILE A 24 5.02 1.40 -0.53
N GLN A 25 6.25 1.07 -0.92
CA GLN A 25 6.83 1.52 -2.19
C GLN A 25 7.11 0.33 -3.11
N VAL A 26 6.73 0.46 -4.38
CA VAL A 26 6.95 -0.56 -5.41
C VAL A 26 7.24 0.08 -6.75
N GLU A 27 8.19 -0.48 -7.49
CA GLU A 27 8.38 -0.13 -8.90
C GLU A 27 7.48 -1.01 -9.76
N ALA A 28 6.66 -0.38 -10.59
CA ALA A 28 5.80 -1.08 -11.54
C ALA A 28 6.00 -0.53 -12.95
N THR A 29 5.91 -1.43 -13.94
CA THR A 29 5.93 -1.06 -15.35
C THR A 29 4.55 -0.62 -15.79
N PHE A 30 4.43 0.64 -16.19
CA PHE A 30 3.24 1.21 -16.84
C PHE A 30 3.45 1.29 -18.36
N PRO A 31 2.38 1.49 -19.16
CA PRO A 31 2.52 1.68 -20.61
C PRO A 31 3.49 2.79 -21.02
N ASP A 32 3.75 3.77 -20.14
CA ASP A 32 4.67 4.89 -20.35
C ASP A 32 6.01 4.76 -19.62
N GLY A 33 6.32 3.58 -19.06
CA GLY A 33 7.59 3.26 -18.43
C GLY A 33 7.49 2.81 -16.97
N THR A 34 8.64 2.53 -16.37
CA THR A 34 8.73 2.13 -14.96
C THR A 34 8.53 3.34 -14.06
N LYS A 35 7.69 3.19 -13.03
CA LYS A 35 7.42 4.24 -12.05
C LYS A 35 7.49 3.67 -10.64
N LEU A 36 8.05 4.45 -9.73
CA LEU A 36 7.93 4.23 -8.30
C LEU A 36 6.54 4.67 -7.84
N VAL A 37 5.79 3.72 -7.30
CA VAL A 37 4.45 3.90 -6.72
C VAL A 37 4.60 3.89 -5.22
N THR A 38 4.05 4.89 -4.54
CA THR A 38 3.96 4.92 -3.07
C THR A 38 2.50 4.85 -2.67
N VAL A 39 2.17 3.94 -1.76
CA VAL A 39 0.84 3.84 -1.13
C VAL A 39 1.01 4.23 0.33
N HIS A 40 0.44 5.37 0.68
CA HIS A 40 0.40 5.87 2.05
C HIS A 40 -0.75 5.23 2.82
N SER A 41 -0.50 4.82 4.06
CA SER A 41 -1.44 4.14 4.96
C SER A 41 -2.20 3.01 4.26
N PRO A 42 -1.50 1.95 3.82
CA PRO A 42 -2.06 0.91 2.95
C PRO A 42 -3.11 0.01 3.64
N ILE A 43 -3.17 0.01 4.98
CA ILE A 43 -4.09 -0.81 5.77
C ILE A 43 -5.05 0.11 6.54
N LYS A 44 -6.35 -0.05 6.33
CA LYS A 44 -7.41 0.80 6.93
C LYS A 44 -8.24 0.12 8.01
#